data_AF-A0A1M5HCU6-F1
#
_entry.id   AF-A0A1M5HCU6-F1
#
_cell.length_a   1.000
_cell.length_b   1.000
_cell.length_c   1.000
_cell.angle_alpha   90.00
_cell.angle_beta   90.00
_cell.angle_gamma   90.00
#
_symmetry.space_group_name_H-M   'P 1'
#
loop_
_entity.id
_entity.type
_entity.pdbx_description
1 polymer ?
#
loop_
_entity_poly.entity_id
_entity_poly.type
_entity_poly.pdbx_seq_one_letter_code
_entity_poly.pdbx_strand_id
1 'polypeptide(L)'
;MTEQIDSEAADVDAPVRIDPDTFPEDKRALYDGVHAALAALPVYFDFDNPIAGIDATDLHNLNTLMGAAIEVQVVETLNGIRSVWDPNRTWAEYSFVRSSQAFPDVRLARRTPQGFEVIFGIELKGWFLLAKEGVPSLRYKVAPAACSPWDLVCVVPWYLSNAVAGKPQVGAPWVEQARYAAEWRDHWWQNVRKPKNANDPTGVQVPADAAPYPSKADLVSVVPEKDGGDNFGRLPRCRPLMDTFIEDSLHQPILGIAATDWQTFLHIHSDNADGEAVLKKILAMDKTSKAQVEARAERLRGLLRDLATEFDFS
;
A
#
# COMPACT_ATOMS: atom_id res chain seq x y z
N MET A 1 28.61 5.87 16.42
CA MET A 1 29.22 4.59 15.99
C MET A 1 28.33 4.10 14.88
N THR A 2 28.76 4.40 13.65
CA THR A 2 27.95 4.32 12.44
C THR A 2 28.13 2.92 11.89
N GLU A 3 27.09 2.08 11.98
CA GLU A 3 27.10 0.79 11.31
C GLU A 3 26.94 1.03 9.81
N GLN A 4 28.08 0.92 9.13
CA GLN A 4 28.17 0.65 7.70
C GLN A 4 27.33 -0.61 7.43
N ILE A 5 26.27 -0.44 6.64
CA ILE A 5 25.55 -1.55 6.04
C ILE A 5 26.50 -2.10 4.97
N ASP A 6 27.14 -3.23 5.28
CA ASP A 6 27.95 -3.99 4.34
C ASP A 6 27.11 -4.33 3.10
N SER A 7 27.53 -3.79 1.97
CA SER A 7 27.12 -4.23 0.65
C SER A 7 27.93 -5.49 0.28
N GLU A 8 27.49 -6.66 0.72
CA GLU A 8 28.15 -7.92 0.34
C GLU A 8 27.16 -9.00 -0.12
N ALA A 9 27.49 -9.54 -1.31
CA ALA A 9 26.85 -10.61 -2.07
C ALA A 9 25.45 -10.31 -2.65
N ALA A 10 25.39 -10.10 -3.97
CA ALA A 10 24.16 -10.32 -4.72
C ALA A 10 23.74 -11.78 -4.50
N ASP A 11 22.60 -11.99 -3.84
CA ASP A 11 22.01 -13.30 -3.63
C ASP A 11 21.72 -13.92 -5.01
N VAL A 12 22.50 -14.94 -5.38
CA VAL A 12 22.56 -15.51 -6.74
C VAL A 12 21.22 -16.16 -7.14
N ASP A 13 20.34 -16.43 -6.17
CA ASP A 13 19.01 -17.02 -6.37
C ASP A 13 17.85 -16.03 -6.11
N ALA A 14 18.12 -14.73 -6.00
CA ALA A 14 17.07 -13.72 -5.92
C ALA A 14 16.31 -13.64 -7.27
N PRO A 15 14.96 -13.56 -7.26
CA PRO A 15 14.20 -13.42 -8.49
C PRO A 15 14.48 -12.07 -9.14
N VAL A 16 14.34 -12.04 -10.47
CA VAL A 16 14.65 -10.87 -11.29
C VAL A 16 13.39 -10.45 -12.05
N ARG A 17 13.14 -9.15 -12.14
CA ARG A 17 12.05 -8.60 -12.96
C ARG A 17 12.27 -8.98 -14.41
N ILE A 18 11.18 -9.26 -15.12
CA ILE A 18 11.26 -9.45 -16.57
C ILE A 18 11.47 -8.08 -17.19
N ASP A 19 12.45 -7.94 -18.09
CA ASP A 19 12.64 -6.69 -18.82
C ASP A 19 11.47 -6.46 -19.80
N PRO A 20 10.65 -5.40 -19.62
CA PRO A 20 9.52 -5.11 -20.52
C PRO A 20 9.94 -4.93 -21.98
N ASP A 21 11.20 -4.61 -22.24
CA ASP A 21 11.75 -4.49 -23.60
C ASP A 21 11.77 -5.82 -24.35
N THR A 22 11.67 -6.94 -23.63
CA THR A 22 11.60 -8.29 -24.19
C THR A 22 10.17 -8.72 -24.54
N PHE A 23 9.16 -7.94 -24.19
CA PHE A 23 7.77 -8.26 -24.51
C PHE A 23 7.50 -8.08 -26.01
N PRO A 24 6.52 -8.82 -26.58
CA PRO A 24 5.99 -8.52 -27.90
C PRO A 24 5.55 -7.05 -27.99
N GLU A 25 5.73 -6.42 -29.15
CA GLU A 25 5.53 -4.97 -29.35
C GLU A 25 4.14 -4.48 -28.88
N ASP A 26 3.09 -5.22 -29.21
CA ASP A 26 1.70 -4.93 -28.81
C ASP A 26 1.50 -5.04 -27.29
N LYS A 27 2.16 -5.99 -26.64
CA LYS A 27 2.14 -6.20 -25.19
C LYS A 27 2.96 -5.16 -24.45
N ARG A 28 4.11 -4.77 -25.00
CA ARG A 28 4.92 -3.70 -24.43
C ARG A 28 4.19 -2.36 -24.48
N ALA A 29 3.62 -2.01 -25.63
CA ALA A 29 2.85 -0.77 -25.77
C ALA A 29 1.67 -0.72 -24.80
N LEU A 30 0.97 -1.85 -24.62
CA LEU A 30 -0.09 -1.97 -23.63
C LEU A 30 0.44 -1.81 -22.20
N TYR A 31 1.51 -2.53 -21.85
CA TYR A 31 2.11 -2.49 -20.52
C TYR A 31 2.55 -1.07 -20.14
N ASP A 32 3.29 -0.39 -21.02
CA ASP A 32 3.75 0.99 -20.81
C ASP A 32 2.57 1.96 -20.71
N GLY A 33 1.57 1.79 -21.57
CA GLY A 33 0.35 2.60 -21.55
C GLY A 33 -0.45 2.44 -20.24
N VAL A 34 -0.59 1.20 -19.74
CA VAL A 34 -1.27 0.92 -18.47
C VAL A 34 -0.49 1.48 -17.29
N HIS A 35 0.84 1.38 -17.28
CA HIS A 35 1.69 2.04 -16.28
C HIS A 35 1.48 3.56 -16.27
N ALA A 36 1.45 4.19 -17.45
CA ALA A 36 1.18 5.62 -17.57
C ALA A 36 -0.22 5.99 -17.07
N ALA A 37 -1.24 5.18 -17.39
CA ALA A 37 -2.60 5.39 -16.91
C ALA A 37 -2.73 5.23 -15.39
N LEU A 38 -2.07 4.22 -14.80
CA LEU A 38 -2.02 4.04 -13.35
C LEU A 38 -1.31 5.22 -12.66
N ALA A 39 -0.17 5.67 -13.19
CA ALA A 39 0.53 6.85 -12.67
C ALA A 39 -0.32 8.14 -12.75
N ALA A 40 -1.23 8.23 -13.71
CA ALA A 40 -2.15 9.35 -13.87
C ALA A 40 -3.41 9.27 -12.99
N LEU A 41 -3.64 8.18 -12.25
CA LEU A 41 -4.83 8.01 -11.40
C LEU A 41 -5.10 9.22 -10.48
N PRO A 42 -4.12 9.82 -9.77
CA PRO A 42 -4.38 10.97 -8.89
C PRO A 42 -5.00 12.19 -9.59
N VAL A 43 -4.81 12.31 -10.90
CA VAL A 43 -5.32 13.44 -11.70
C VAL A 43 -6.74 13.18 -12.19
N TYR A 44 -7.06 11.92 -12.54
CA TYR A 44 -8.32 11.56 -13.18
C TYR A 44 -9.32 10.87 -12.25
N PHE A 45 -8.88 10.42 -11.08
CA PHE A 45 -9.75 9.80 -10.09
C PHE A 45 -10.73 10.83 -9.56
N ASP A 46 -12.02 10.57 -9.77
CA ASP A 46 -13.10 11.33 -9.15
C ASP A 46 -14.03 10.37 -8.44
N PHE A 47 -14.55 10.81 -7.30
CA PHE A 47 -15.51 10.07 -6.50
C PHE A 47 -16.62 11.04 -6.10
N ASP A 48 -17.78 10.87 -6.71
CA ASP A 48 -18.87 11.84 -6.64
C ASP A 48 -19.42 12.04 -5.24
N ASN A 49 -19.42 10.98 -4.43
CA ASN A 49 -20.10 10.96 -3.13
C ASN A 49 -19.12 11.27 -1.98
N PRO A 50 -19.20 12.45 -1.35
CA PRO A 50 -18.40 12.73 -0.17
C PRO A 50 -18.84 11.87 1.01
N ILE A 51 -17.87 11.51 1.86
CA ILE A 51 -18.08 10.74 3.08
C ILE A 51 -18.18 11.69 4.27
N ALA A 52 -19.17 11.51 5.12
CA ALA A 52 -19.37 12.29 6.35
C ALA A 52 -20.09 11.45 7.41
N GLY A 53 -20.10 11.93 8.66
CA GLY A 53 -20.82 11.29 9.76
C GLY A 53 -20.15 10.02 10.31
N ILE A 54 -18.84 9.89 10.13
CA ILE A 54 -18.03 8.82 10.71
C ILE A 54 -17.27 9.40 11.89
N ASP A 55 -17.37 8.76 13.04
CA ASP A 55 -16.59 9.14 14.21
C ASP A 55 -15.09 8.93 13.92
N ALA A 56 -14.25 9.89 14.34
CA ALA A 56 -12.81 9.83 14.08
C ALA A 56 -12.17 8.55 14.65
N THR A 57 -12.73 8.00 15.73
CA THR A 57 -12.30 6.73 16.35
C THR A 57 -12.57 5.51 15.49
N ASP A 58 -13.59 5.58 14.61
CA ASP A 58 -13.99 4.50 13.71
C ASP A 58 -13.41 4.64 12.30
N LEU A 59 -12.69 5.74 12.03
CA LEU A 59 -12.14 6.05 10.71
C LEU A 59 -11.22 4.93 10.19
N HIS A 60 -10.53 4.21 11.07
CA HIS A 60 -9.67 3.08 10.69
C HIS A 60 -10.43 1.94 9.99
N ASN A 61 -11.75 1.83 10.18
CA ASN A 61 -12.60 0.81 9.56
C ASN A 61 -13.01 1.17 8.12
N LEU A 62 -12.75 2.40 7.67
CA LEU A 62 -13.09 2.84 6.32
C LEU A 62 -12.48 1.98 5.22
N ASN A 63 -11.30 1.39 5.45
CA ASN A 63 -10.67 0.54 4.46
C ASN A 63 -11.53 -0.70 4.12
N THR A 64 -12.24 -1.24 5.11
CA THR A 64 -13.18 -2.36 4.91
C THR A 64 -14.45 -1.90 4.21
N LEU A 65 -14.96 -0.71 4.57
CA LEU A 65 -16.20 -0.17 4.02
C LEU A 65 -16.06 0.25 2.56
N MET A 66 -14.95 0.89 2.21
CA MET A 66 -14.77 1.61 0.94
C MET A 66 -13.76 0.96 0.00
N GLY A 67 -12.96 -0.01 0.44
CA GLY A 67 -11.92 -0.62 -0.40
C GLY A 67 -12.45 -1.09 -1.76
N ALA A 68 -13.59 -1.79 -1.76
CA ALA A 68 -14.23 -2.26 -2.99
C ALA A 68 -14.74 -1.12 -3.90
N ALA A 69 -15.21 -0.01 -3.31
CA ALA A 69 -15.67 1.15 -4.08
C ALA A 69 -14.51 1.92 -4.72
N ILE A 70 -13.37 2.04 -4.02
CA ILE A 70 -12.13 2.58 -4.58
C ILE A 70 -11.66 1.71 -5.75
N GLU A 71 -11.68 0.39 -5.60
CA GLU A 71 -11.30 -0.54 -6.68
C GLU A 71 -12.20 -0.40 -7.92
N VAL A 72 -13.52 -0.25 -7.73
CA VAL A 72 -14.46 0.02 -8.83
C VAL A 72 -14.12 1.34 -9.52
N GLN A 73 -13.89 2.42 -8.75
CA GLN A 73 -13.59 3.72 -9.31
C GLN A 73 -12.26 3.74 -10.09
N VAL A 74 -11.25 2.97 -9.66
CA VAL A 74 -10.01 2.78 -10.41
C VAL A 74 -10.29 2.14 -11.77
N VAL A 75 -11.14 1.11 -11.83
CA VAL A 75 -11.52 0.46 -13.11
C VAL A 75 -12.26 1.43 -14.03
N GLU A 76 -13.19 2.21 -13.50
CA GLU A 76 -13.90 3.24 -14.27
C GLU A 76 -12.94 4.30 -14.80
N THR A 77 -12.01 4.76 -13.96
CA THR A 77 -10.99 5.74 -14.34
C THR A 77 -10.11 5.22 -15.46
N LEU A 78 -9.60 3.99 -15.34
CA LEU A 78 -8.78 3.34 -16.38
C LEU A 78 -9.53 3.29 -17.72
N ASN A 79 -10.79 2.87 -17.73
CA ASN A 79 -11.59 2.85 -18.95
C ASN A 79 -11.85 4.26 -19.51
N GLY A 80 -12.03 5.26 -18.64
CA GLY A 80 -12.23 6.66 -18.99
C GLY A 80 -11.00 7.30 -19.65
N ILE A 81 -9.80 6.87 -19.28
CA ILE A 81 -8.53 7.39 -19.83
C ILE A 81 -7.91 6.47 -20.89
N ARG A 82 -8.73 5.79 -21.71
CA ARG A 82 -8.25 4.92 -22.80
C ARG A 82 -7.22 5.58 -23.71
N SER A 83 -7.37 6.87 -24.02
CA SER A 83 -6.41 7.59 -24.85
C SER A 83 -4.98 7.61 -24.28
N VAL A 84 -4.82 7.32 -22.98
CA VAL A 84 -3.52 7.18 -22.32
C VAL A 84 -2.94 5.79 -22.53
N TRP A 85 -3.71 4.71 -22.29
CA TRP A 85 -3.17 3.34 -22.32
C TRP A 85 -3.34 2.59 -23.64
N ASP A 86 -4.26 3.00 -24.51
CA ASP A 86 -4.48 2.44 -25.85
C ASP A 86 -4.71 3.57 -26.88
N PRO A 87 -3.72 4.45 -27.10
CA PRO A 87 -3.86 5.61 -28.00
C PRO A 87 -4.10 5.20 -29.46
N ASN A 88 -3.52 4.08 -29.87
CA ASN A 88 -3.61 3.57 -31.24
C ASN A 88 -4.84 2.66 -31.48
N ARG A 89 -5.66 2.43 -30.45
CA ARG A 89 -6.86 1.57 -30.51
C ARG A 89 -6.56 0.13 -30.93
N THR A 90 -5.37 -0.37 -30.61
CA THR A 90 -4.98 -1.78 -30.83
C THR A 90 -5.90 -2.72 -30.04
N TRP A 91 -6.35 -2.28 -28.86
CA TRP A 91 -7.18 -3.06 -27.94
C TRP A 91 -8.61 -2.51 -27.83
N ALA A 92 -9.15 -1.97 -28.92
CA ALA A 92 -10.45 -1.28 -28.95
C ALA A 92 -11.63 -2.12 -28.42
N GLU A 93 -11.61 -3.44 -28.64
CA GLU A 93 -12.67 -4.37 -28.20
C GLU A 93 -12.56 -4.79 -26.73
N TYR A 94 -11.44 -4.45 -26.08
CA TYR A 94 -11.16 -4.84 -24.70
C TYR A 94 -11.52 -3.71 -23.74
N SER A 95 -11.95 -4.06 -22.54
CA SER A 95 -12.19 -3.09 -21.46
C SER A 95 -11.73 -3.67 -20.13
N PHE A 96 -11.35 -2.80 -19.19
CA PHE A 96 -11.06 -3.25 -17.83
C PHE A 96 -12.36 -3.63 -17.14
N VAL A 97 -12.40 -4.86 -16.60
CA VAL A 97 -13.53 -5.40 -15.86
C VAL A 97 -13.07 -5.95 -14.52
N ARG A 98 -13.92 -5.81 -13.50
CA ARG A 98 -13.71 -6.39 -12.17
C ARG A 98 -13.95 -7.91 -12.19
N SER A 99 -13.12 -8.65 -11.47
CA SER A 99 -13.27 -10.08 -11.19
C SER A 99 -13.28 -10.32 -9.68
N SER A 100 -14.48 -10.45 -9.09
CA SER A 100 -14.63 -10.58 -7.63
C SER A 100 -14.38 -11.98 -7.08
N GLN A 101 -14.15 -12.97 -7.94
CA GLN A 101 -14.12 -14.38 -7.55
C GLN A 101 -12.87 -15.14 -8.03
N ALA A 102 -12.00 -14.49 -8.81
CA ALA A 102 -10.82 -15.14 -9.35
C ALA A 102 -9.74 -14.10 -9.68
N PHE A 103 -8.50 -14.45 -9.34
CA PHE A 103 -7.32 -13.66 -9.66
C PHE A 103 -7.19 -13.43 -11.18
N PRO A 104 -6.79 -12.24 -11.65
CA PRO A 104 -6.59 -11.01 -10.88
C PRO A 104 -7.89 -10.21 -10.71
N ASP A 105 -7.93 -9.34 -9.69
CA ASP A 105 -9.09 -8.50 -9.35
C ASP A 105 -9.63 -7.63 -10.50
N VAL A 106 -8.74 -7.19 -11.39
CA VAL A 106 -9.08 -6.39 -12.57
C VAL A 106 -8.45 -7.04 -13.80
N ARG A 107 -9.24 -7.17 -14.88
CA ARG A 107 -8.85 -7.85 -16.10
C ARG A 107 -9.14 -6.97 -17.31
N LEU A 108 -8.18 -6.79 -18.20
CA LEU A 108 -8.45 -6.27 -19.54
C LEU A 108 -8.98 -7.42 -20.38
N ALA A 109 -10.27 -7.40 -20.66
CA ALA A 109 -10.95 -8.51 -21.30
C ALA A 109 -11.92 -8.05 -22.38
N ARG A 110 -12.15 -8.93 -23.36
CA ARG A 110 -13.27 -8.83 -24.30
C ARG A 110 -14.20 -10.01 -24.12
N ARG A 111 -15.48 -9.80 -24.41
CA ARG A 111 -16.47 -10.87 -24.39
C ARG A 111 -16.42 -11.66 -25.70
N THR A 112 -16.37 -12.97 -25.60
CA THR A 112 -16.41 -13.91 -26.72
C THR A 112 -17.61 -14.85 -26.54
N PRO A 113 -18.01 -15.62 -27.58
CA PRO A 113 -19.05 -16.64 -27.41
C PRO A 113 -18.72 -17.70 -26.35
N GLN A 114 -17.43 -17.92 -26.08
CA GLN A 114 -16.93 -18.92 -25.13
C GLN A 114 -16.70 -18.34 -23.72
N GLY A 115 -16.91 -17.03 -23.51
CA GLY A 115 -16.74 -16.38 -22.22
C GLY A 115 -16.00 -15.06 -22.33
N PHE A 116 -14.92 -14.91 -21.56
CA PHE A 116 -14.03 -13.75 -21.62
C PHE A 116 -12.65 -14.17 -22.09
N GLU A 117 -12.10 -13.42 -23.04
CA GLU A 117 -10.70 -13.50 -23.40
C GLU A 117 -9.96 -12.42 -22.61
N VAL A 118 -9.04 -12.83 -21.74
CA VAL A 118 -8.26 -11.94 -20.88
C VAL A 118 -6.86 -11.84 -21.45
N ILE A 119 -6.36 -10.60 -21.56
CA ILE A 119 -5.04 -10.34 -22.14
C ILE A 119 -4.10 -9.61 -21.18
N PHE A 120 -4.60 -9.10 -20.07
CA PHE A 120 -3.84 -8.36 -19.07
C PHE A 120 -4.59 -8.36 -17.75
N GLY A 121 -3.87 -8.44 -16.65
CA GLY A 121 -4.39 -8.45 -15.30
C GLY A 121 -3.77 -7.41 -14.39
N ILE A 122 -4.55 -6.87 -13.47
CA ILE A 122 -4.09 -6.04 -12.37
C ILE A 122 -4.70 -6.60 -11.09
N GLU A 123 -3.86 -7.13 -10.20
CA GLU A 123 -4.24 -7.36 -8.81
C GLU A 123 -4.26 -6.02 -8.09
N LEU A 124 -5.39 -5.63 -7.49
CA LEU A 124 -5.60 -4.26 -7.04
C LEU A 124 -5.85 -4.21 -5.54
N LYS A 125 -5.23 -3.26 -4.86
CA LYS A 125 -5.47 -3.03 -3.44
C LYS A 125 -5.63 -1.56 -3.12
N GLY A 126 -6.78 -1.19 -2.58
CA GLY A 126 -6.94 0.09 -1.88
C GLY A 126 -6.23 0.08 -0.52
N TRP A 127 -5.47 1.14 -0.24
CA TRP A 127 -4.85 1.37 1.07
C TRP A 127 -5.27 2.72 1.65
N PHE A 128 -6.12 2.70 2.67
CA PHE A 128 -6.46 3.89 3.42
C PHE A 128 -5.25 4.38 4.24
N LEU A 129 -4.74 5.57 3.92
CA LEU A 129 -3.51 6.10 4.53
C LEU A 129 -3.61 6.30 6.05
N LEU A 130 -4.80 6.59 6.56
CA LEU A 130 -5.03 6.79 7.99
C LEU A 130 -5.42 5.49 8.71
N ALA A 131 -5.26 4.33 8.08
CA ALA A 131 -5.48 3.03 8.73
C ALA A 131 -4.48 2.80 9.87
N LYS A 132 -4.89 2.04 10.91
CA LYS A 132 -4.09 1.82 12.12
C LYS A 132 -2.74 1.15 11.87
N GLU A 133 -2.63 0.29 10.85
CA GLU A 133 -1.41 -0.49 10.60
C GLU A 133 -0.28 0.32 9.92
N GLY A 134 -0.61 1.44 9.27
CA GLY A 134 0.38 2.30 8.60
C GLY A 134 1.01 1.68 7.35
N VAL A 135 0.55 0.51 6.93
CA VAL A 135 0.96 -0.18 5.71
C VAL A 135 -0.27 -0.79 5.03
N PRO A 136 -0.21 -1.09 3.72
CA PRO A 136 -1.29 -1.80 3.03
C PRO A 136 -1.59 -3.16 3.68
N SER A 137 -2.86 -3.57 3.70
CA SER A 137 -3.23 -4.93 4.14
C SER A 137 -3.12 -5.97 3.02
N LEU A 138 -2.26 -5.74 2.02
CA LEU A 138 -2.14 -6.60 0.84
C LEU A 138 -1.60 -7.98 1.21
N ARG A 139 -2.43 -8.99 1.01
CA ARG A 139 -2.08 -10.39 1.15
C ARG A 139 -2.11 -11.07 -0.21
N TYR A 140 -0.93 -11.28 -0.76
CA TYR A 140 -0.71 -11.81 -2.09
C TYR A 140 -0.23 -13.26 -2.01
N LYS A 141 -1.14 -14.22 -2.11
CA LYS A 141 -0.81 -15.66 -2.01
C LYS A 141 -0.82 -16.39 -3.37
N VAL A 142 -1.05 -15.68 -4.48
CA VAL A 142 -1.09 -16.30 -5.81
C VAL A 142 0.28 -16.84 -6.23
N ALA A 143 0.28 -18.01 -6.88
CA ALA A 143 1.48 -18.64 -7.41
C ALA A 143 2.08 -17.83 -8.57
N PRO A 144 3.41 -17.78 -8.71
CA PRO A 144 4.06 -17.11 -9.84
C PRO A 144 3.55 -17.57 -11.21
N ALA A 145 3.29 -18.87 -11.37
CA ALA A 145 2.78 -19.46 -12.61
C ALA A 145 1.35 -19.03 -12.96
N ALA A 146 0.56 -18.58 -11.98
CA ALA A 146 -0.77 -18.02 -12.23
C ALA A 146 -0.72 -16.54 -12.67
N CYS A 147 0.46 -15.92 -12.73
CA CYS A 147 0.65 -14.56 -13.22
C CYS A 147 1.15 -14.60 -14.68
N SER A 148 0.49 -13.88 -15.58
CA SER A 148 1.04 -13.62 -16.92
C SER A 148 2.32 -12.77 -16.82
N PRO A 149 3.26 -12.83 -17.78
CA PRO A 149 4.50 -12.05 -17.73
C PRO A 149 4.30 -10.52 -17.63
N TRP A 150 3.16 -10.03 -18.11
CA TRP A 150 2.83 -8.60 -18.16
C TRP A 150 1.77 -8.18 -17.15
N ASP A 151 1.25 -9.09 -16.32
CA ASP A 151 0.28 -8.72 -15.29
C ASP A 151 0.94 -7.87 -14.19
N LEU A 152 0.14 -7.01 -13.57
CA LEU A 152 0.59 -6.08 -12.53
C LEU A 152 -0.05 -6.39 -11.18
N VAL A 153 0.65 -6.03 -10.12
CA VAL A 153 0.06 -5.80 -8.80
C VAL A 153 0.14 -4.31 -8.51
N CYS A 154 -0.96 -3.74 -8.02
CA CYS A 154 -1.09 -2.31 -7.80
C CYS A 154 -1.68 -2.02 -6.42
N VAL A 155 -1.03 -1.14 -5.67
CA VAL A 155 -1.55 -0.59 -4.42
C VAL A 155 -1.86 0.88 -4.63
N VAL A 156 -3.12 1.27 -4.42
CA VAL A 156 -3.59 2.65 -4.55
C VAL A 156 -3.78 3.23 -3.15
N PRO A 157 -2.89 4.14 -2.69
CA PRO A 157 -3.10 4.84 -1.44
C PRO A 157 -4.26 5.82 -1.61
N TRP A 158 -5.13 5.91 -0.61
CA TRP A 158 -6.26 6.82 -0.64
C TRP A 158 -6.55 7.43 0.73
N TYR A 159 -7.18 8.60 0.71
CA TYR A 159 -7.49 9.40 1.89
C TYR A 159 -8.74 10.24 1.64
N LEU A 160 -9.26 10.89 2.68
CA LEU A 160 -10.36 11.85 2.54
C LEU A 160 -9.81 13.27 2.46
N SER A 161 -10.41 14.09 1.61
CA SER A 161 -9.97 15.47 1.36
C SER A 161 -9.90 16.35 2.62
N ASN A 162 -10.70 16.04 3.66
CA ASN A 162 -10.70 16.72 4.95
C ASN A 162 -10.36 15.79 6.12
N ALA A 163 -9.44 14.84 5.91
CA ALA A 163 -8.94 13.84 6.87
C ALA A 163 -10.01 12.86 7.39
N VAL A 164 -11.00 13.33 8.14
CA VAL A 164 -12.08 12.53 8.74
C VAL A 164 -13.37 12.51 7.91
N ALA A 165 -13.46 13.39 6.91
CA ALA A 165 -14.62 13.54 6.03
C ALA A 165 -14.20 14.11 4.67
N GLY A 166 -15.14 14.21 3.74
CA GLY A 166 -14.94 14.79 2.41
C GLY A 166 -14.86 13.74 1.31
N LYS A 167 -14.35 14.14 0.15
CA LYS A 167 -14.27 13.25 -1.00
C LYS A 167 -13.06 12.31 -0.84
N PRO A 168 -13.21 11.02 -1.18
CA PRO A 168 -12.06 10.16 -1.41
C PRO A 168 -11.13 10.74 -2.48
N GLN A 169 -9.84 10.73 -2.19
CA GLN A 169 -8.76 11.11 -3.10
C GLN A 169 -7.71 9.99 -3.08
N VAL A 170 -6.98 9.84 -4.18
CA VAL A 170 -5.91 8.84 -4.31
C VAL A 170 -4.55 9.52 -4.46
N GLY A 171 -3.53 8.91 -3.88
CA GLY A 171 -2.13 9.27 -4.09
C GLY A 171 -1.50 8.47 -5.22
N ALA A 172 -0.23 8.74 -5.50
CA ALA A 172 0.53 7.98 -6.50
C ALA A 172 0.53 6.48 -6.15
N PRO A 173 0.12 5.59 -7.06
CA PRO A 173 0.08 4.16 -6.76
C PRO A 173 1.46 3.52 -6.80
N TRP A 174 1.62 2.44 -6.04
CA TRP A 174 2.70 1.48 -6.25
C TRP A 174 2.28 0.46 -7.31
N VAL A 175 3.16 0.18 -8.25
CA VAL A 175 2.92 -0.76 -9.35
C VAL A 175 4.15 -1.63 -9.53
N GLU A 176 3.94 -2.94 -9.63
CA GLU A 176 5.01 -3.92 -9.80
C GLU A 176 4.53 -5.10 -10.67
N GLN A 177 5.46 -5.82 -11.29
CA GLN A 177 5.13 -7.05 -12.01
C GLN A 177 4.56 -8.10 -11.05
N ALA A 178 3.35 -8.57 -11.35
CA ALA A 178 2.60 -9.53 -10.52
C ALA A 178 3.39 -10.81 -10.27
N ARG A 179 4.06 -11.33 -11.31
CA ARG A 179 4.90 -12.53 -11.21
C ARG A 179 6.10 -12.30 -10.32
N TYR A 180 6.86 -11.23 -10.54
CA TYR A 180 8.02 -10.89 -9.74
C TYR A 180 7.64 -10.71 -8.26
N ALA A 181 6.54 -10.03 -7.95
CA ALA A 181 6.07 -9.86 -6.59
C ALA A 181 5.73 -11.21 -5.91
N ALA A 182 5.21 -12.18 -6.67
CA ALA A 182 4.95 -13.53 -6.16
C ALA A 182 6.24 -14.30 -5.89
N GLU A 183 7.20 -14.25 -6.82
CA GLU A 183 8.51 -14.89 -6.68
C GLU A 183 9.31 -14.28 -5.53
N TRP A 184 9.32 -12.95 -5.42
CA TRP A 184 10.00 -12.24 -4.34
C TRP A 184 9.40 -12.58 -2.98
N ARG A 185 8.08 -12.71 -2.88
CA ARG A 185 7.42 -13.17 -1.65
C ARG A 185 7.91 -14.57 -1.25
N ASP A 186 7.96 -15.50 -2.19
CA ASP A 186 8.36 -16.89 -1.92
C ASP A 186 9.82 -16.95 -1.51
N HIS A 187 10.70 -16.29 -2.26
CA HIS A 187 12.12 -16.14 -1.94
C HIS A 187 12.33 -15.45 -0.57
N TRP A 188 11.61 -14.37 -0.28
CA TRP A 188 11.70 -13.69 1.01
C TRP A 188 11.30 -14.62 2.16
N TRP A 189 10.27 -15.45 1.96
CA TRP A 189 9.81 -16.40 2.95
C TRP A 189 10.77 -17.57 3.17
N GLN A 190 11.41 -18.05 2.11
CA GLN A 190 12.30 -19.20 2.14
C GLN A 190 13.71 -18.85 2.61
N ASN A 191 14.23 -17.68 2.19
CA ASN A 191 15.66 -17.37 2.23
C ASN A 191 16.00 -16.10 3.02
N VAL A 192 15.16 -15.05 2.95
CA VAL A 192 15.50 -13.73 3.52
C VAL A 192 15.03 -13.58 4.96
N ARG A 193 13.79 -13.98 5.26
CA ARG A 193 13.24 -13.86 6.61
C ARG A 193 14.01 -14.77 7.57
N LYS A 194 14.31 -14.28 8.76
CA LYS A 194 14.87 -15.11 9.83
C LYS A 194 13.72 -15.79 10.59
N PRO A 195 13.57 -17.12 10.53
CA PRO A 195 12.54 -17.80 11.31
C PRO A 195 12.82 -17.65 12.81
N LYS A 196 11.77 -17.75 13.63
CA LYS A 196 11.89 -17.60 15.09
C LYS A 196 12.79 -18.67 15.71
N ASN A 197 12.71 -19.90 15.20
CA ASN A 197 13.64 -20.98 15.52
C ASN A 197 14.38 -21.39 14.25
N ALA A 198 15.67 -21.71 14.36
CA ALA A 198 16.49 -22.11 13.21
C ALA A 198 15.97 -23.35 12.47
N ASN A 199 15.23 -24.23 13.16
CA ASN A 199 14.66 -25.46 12.60
C ASN A 199 13.21 -25.30 12.11
N ASP A 200 12.64 -24.10 12.18
CA ASP A 200 11.30 -23.89 11.65
C ASP A 200 11.33 -24.02 10.11
N PRO A 201 10.42 -24.81 9.52
CA PRO A 201 10.39 -24.98 8.07
C PRO A 201 10.08 -23.65 7.37
N THR A 202 10.81 -23.39 6.29
CA THR A 202 10.64 -22.21 5.45
C THR A 202 10.03 -22.54 4.09
N GLY A 203 9.79 -23.82 3.79
CA GLY A 203 9.24 -24.27 2.52
C GLY A 203 7.83 -23.72 2.22
N VAL A 204 7.51 -23.71 0.93
CA VAL A 204 6.20 -23.34 0.39
C VAL A 204 5.73 -24.40 -0.60
N GLN A 205 4.43 -24.64 -0.62
CA GLN A 205 3.76 -25.57 -1.53
C GLN A 205 3.09 -24.77 -2.63
N VAL A 206 3.57 -24.94 -3.86
CA VAL A 206 3.05 -24.26 -5.05
C VAL A 206 2.12 -25.24 -5.80
N PRO A 207 0.91 -24.83 -6.22
CA PRO A 207 0.04 -25.67 -7.04
C PRO A 207 0.67 -25.99 -8.40
N ALA A 208 0.62 -27.26 -8.81
CA ALA A 208 1.28 -27.74 -10.04
C ALA A 208 0.64 -27.19 -11.34
N ASP A 209 -0.68 -27.03 -11.34
CA ASP A 209 -1.46 -26.64 -12.53
C ASP A 209 -1.82 -25.15 -12.54
N ALA A 210 -1.11 -24.32 -11.76
CA ALA A 210 -1.34 -22.89 -11.74
C ALA A 210 -1.02 -22.27 -13.12
N ALA A 211 -2.00 -21.57 -13.69
CA ALA A 211 -1.88 -20.91 -14.99
C ALA A 211 -2.55 -19.53 -14.96
N PRO A 212 -2.16 -18.61 -15.86
CA PRO A 212 -2.76 -17.28 -15.90
C PRO A 212 -4.26 -17.28 -16.08
N TYR A 213 -4.89 -16.28 -15.46
CA TYR A 213 -6.33 -16.02 -15.53
C TYR A 213 -7.19 -17.21 -15.08
N PRO A 214 -6.92 -17.76 -13.88
CA PRO A 214 -7.67 -18.90 -13.35
C PRO A 214 -9.17 -18.60 -13.27
N SER A 215 -9.95 -19.67 -13.31
CA SER A 215 -11.34 -19.69 -12.86
C SER A 215 -11.39 -19.72 -11.32
N LYS A 216 -12.60 -19.54 -10.76
CA LYS A 216 -12.83 -19.65 -9.32
C LYS A 216 -12.47 -21.04 -8.76
N ALA A 217 -12.54 -22.09 -9.58
CA ALA A 217 -12.32 -23.46 -9.14
C ALA A 217 -10.82 -23.83 -9.08
N ASP A 218 -9.96 -23.06 -9.72
CA ASP A 218 -8.55 -23.41 -9.87
C ASP A 218 -7.75 -23.07 -8.61
N LEU A 219 -6.97 -24.04 -8.15
CA LEU A 219 -6.07 -23.85 -7.00
C LEU A 219 -4.82 -23.12 -7.46
N VAL A 220 -4.74 -21.82 -7.15
CA VAL A 220 -3.58 -20.97 -7.50
C VAL A 220 -2.88 -20.35 -6.29
N SER A 221 -3.32 -20.67 -5.07
CA SER A 221 -2.73 -20.13 -3.85
C SER A 221 -1.56 -20.98 -3.36
N VAL A 222 -0.45 -20.33 -3.05
CA VAL A 222 0.72 -20.91 -2.39
C VAL A 222 0.46 -21.05 -0.89
N VAL A 223 0.85 -22.20 -0.32
CA VAL A 223 0.67 -22.51 1.09
C VAL A 223 2.04 -22.65 1.76
N PRO A 224 2.37 -21.85 2.79
CA PRO A 224 3.62 -22.02 3.54
C PRO A 224 3.53 -23.27 4.44
N GLU A 225 4.65 -23.98 4.63
CA GLU A 225 4.69 -25.16 5.52
C GLU A 225 4.38 -24.82 6.98
N LYS A 226 4.73 -23.61 7.43
CA LYS A 226 4.44 -23.11 8.78
C LYS A 226 4.25 -21.61 8.83
N ASP A 227 3.01 -21.17 9.08
CA ASP A 227 2.66 -19.75 9.22
C ASP A 227 1.67 -19.50 10.37
N GLY A 228 2.05 -19.85 11.60
CA GLY A 228 1.18 -19.68 12.77
C GLY A 228 0.84 -18.24 13.12
N GLY A 229 1.58 -17.27 12.58
CA GLY A 229 1.31 -15.84 12.76
C GLY A 229 0.54 -15.19 11.62
N ASP A 230 0.14 -15.97 10.61
CA ASP A 230 -0.49 -15.51 9.37
C ASP A 230 0.24 -14.29 8.81
N ASN A 231 1.46 -14.49 8.33
CA ASN A 231 2.38 -13.48 7.80
C ASN A 231 2.77 -13.74 6.35
N PHE A 232 2.58 -14.96 5.85
CA PHE A 232 2.87 -15.28 4.47
C PHE A 232 1.97 -14.47 3.52
N GLY A 233 2.57 -14.04 2.41
CA GLY A 233 1.90 -13.21 1.40
C GLY A 233 1.72 -11.73 1.79
N ARG A 234 2.15 -11.28 2.96
CA ARG A 234 2.08 -9.85 3.32
C ARG A 234 3.18 -9.07 2.58
N LEU A 235 2.93 -8.64 1.35
CA LEU A 235 3.92 -7.95 0.51
C LEU A 235 4.61 -6.75 1.17
N PRO A 236 3.92 -5.90 1.96
CA PRO A 236 4.57 -4.80 2.69
C PRO A 236 5.67 -5.24 3.67
N ARG A 237 5.72 -6.53 4.03
CA ARG A 237 6.74 -7.09 4.93
C ARG A 237 7.89 -7.74 4.17
N CYS A 238 7.74 -7.97 2.87
CA CYS A 238 8.75 -8.56 1.99
C CYS A 238 9.76 -7.48 1.55
N ARG A 239 10.55 -6.97 2.48
CA ARG A 239 11.52 -5.89 2.20
C ARG A 239 12.60 -6.33 1.18
N PRO A 240 13.08 -5.45 0.28
CA PRO A 240 12.77 -4.02 0.19
C PRO A 240 11.67 -3.67 -0.85
N LEU A 241 10.60 -4.48 -0.99
CA LEU A 241 9.70 -4.42 -2.15
C LEU A 241 8.92 -3.10 -2.30
N MET A 242 8.43 -2.51 -1.20
CA MET A 242 7.59 -1.30 -1.26
C MET A 242 7.85 -0.32 -0.11
N ASP A 243 9.01 -0.41 0.54
CA ASP A 243 9.38 0.40 1.70
C ASP A 243 9.35 1.90 1.39
N THR A 244 9.99 2.32 0.30
CA THR A 244 10.01 3.72 -0.14
C THR A 244 8.61 4.22 -0.49
N PHE A 245 7.80 3.40 -1.17
CA PHE A 245 6.42 3.76 -1.49
C PHE A 245 5.58 4.02 -0.22
N ILE A 246 5.72 3.17 0.80
CA ILE A 246 5.01 3.34 2.08
C ILE A 246 5.44 4.65 2.75
N GLU A 247 6.74 4.90 2.81
CA GLU A 247 7.30 6.11 3.40
C GLU A 247 6.79 7.37 2.68
N ASP A 248 6.92 7.43 1.35
CA ASP A 248 6.47 8.56 0.53
C ASP A 248 4.95 8.77 0.64
N SER A 249 4.18 7.68 0.65
CA SER A 249 2.72 7.75 0.81
C SER A 249 2.30 8.30 2.16
N LEU A 250 3.03 7.99 3.23
CA LEU A 250 2.77 8.52 4.57
C LEU A 250 3.21 9.98 4.74
N HIS A 251 4.07 10.49 3.85
CA HIS A 251 4.39 11.92 3.75
C HIS A 251 3.34 12.74 2.99
N GLN A 252 2.34 12.10 2.36
CA GLN A 252 1.27 12.79 1.66
C GLN A 252 0.58 13.82 2.58
N PRO A 253 0.56 15.12 2.22
CA PRO A 253 -0.15 16.12 3.02
C PRO A 253 -1.66 15.98 2.87
N ILE A 254 -2.36 15.95 4.00
CA ILE A 254 -3.81 16.02 4.12
C ILE A 254 -4.10 17.25 4.99
N LEU A 255 -4.74 18.27 4.41
CA LEU A 255 -4.91 19.59 5.06
C LEU A 255 -3.58 20.21 5.54
N GLY A 256 -2.49 19.97 4.80
CA GLY A 256 -1.16 20.50 5.11
C GLY A 256 -0.39 19.75 6.21
N ILE A 257 -0.95 18.67 6.74
CA ILE A 257 -0.31 17.80 7.75
C ILE A 257 -0.02 16.44 7.10
N ALA A 258 1.15 15.85 7.34
CA ALA A 258 1.49 14.55 6.78
C ALA A 258 0.53 13.44 7.27
N ALA A 259 0.25 12.46 6.41
CA ALA A 259 -0.63 11.34 6.76
C ALA A 259 -0.13 10.56 8.00
N THR A 260 1.19 10.44 8.20
CA THR A 260 1.76 9.82 9.40
C THR A 260 1.40 10.53 10.70
N ASP A 261 1.34 11.87 10.69
CA ASP A 261 1.00 12.68 11.85
C ASP A 261 -0.50 12.56 12.17
N TRP A 262 -1.34 12.56 11.13
CA TRP A 262 -2.77 12.26 11.26
C TRP A 262 -3.02 10.87 11.82
N GLN A 263 -2.32 9.87 11.30
CA GLN A 263 -2.43 8.50 11.77
C GLN A 263 -2.05 8.41 13.26
N THR A 264 -0.96 9.06 13.65
CA THR A 264 -0.50 9.13 15.05
C THR A 264 -1.55 9.80 15.94
N PHE A 265 -2.09 10.94 15.51
CA PHE A 265 -3.17 11.64 16.21
C PHE A 265 -4.38 10.73 16.42
N LEU A 266 -4.89 10.10 15.37
CA LEU A 266 -6.06 9.23 15.44
C LEU A 266 -5.80 8.00 16.30
N HIS A 267 -4.61 7.40 16.19
CA HIS A 267 -4.22 6.24 16.99
C HIS A 267 -4.24 6.54 18.49
N ILE A 268 -3.75 7.71 18.92
CA ILE A 268 -3.73 8.12 20.32
C ILE A 268 -5.14 8.26 20.90
N HIS A 269 -6.09 8.77 20.08
CA HIS A 269 -7.48 9.03 20.46
C HIS A 269 -8.42 7.83 20.22
N SER A 270 -7.94 6.75 19.61
CA SER A 270 -8.72 5.52 19.36
C SER A 270 -8.87 4.64 20.61
N ASP A 271 -9.72 3.60 20.53
CA ASP A 271 -9.92 2.55 21.55
C ASP A 271 -10.51 3.02 22.90
N ASN A 272 -11.43 3.99 22.92
CA ASN A 272 -12.02 4.57 24.15
C ASN A 272 -10.96 5.16 25.12
N ALA A 273 -9.82 5.61 24.60
CA ALA A 273 -8.80 6.26 25.42
C ALA A 273 -9.41 7.47 26.16
N ASP A 274 -9.28 7.48 27.48
CA ASP A 274 -9.65 8.65 28.28
C ASP A 274 -8.61 9.77 28.15
N GLY A 275 -8.97 10.96 28.63
CA GLY A 275 -8.10 12.14 28.54
C GLY A 275 -6.73 11.97 29.21
N GLU A 276 -6.65 11.14 30.26
CA GLU A 276 -5.39 10.89 30.97
C GLU A 276 -4.46 9.97 30.15
N ALA A 277 -5.02 8.92 29.54
CA ALA A 277 -4.30 8.02 28.65
C ALA A 277 -3.79 8.75 27.39
N VAL A 278 -4.61 9.64 26.81
CA VAL A 278 -4.22 10.51 25.69
C VAL A 278 -3.06 11.42 26.11
N LEU A 279 -3.21 12.14 27.23
CA LEU A 279 -2.16 13.05 27.72
C LEU A 279 -0.85 12.31 27.99
N LYS A 280 -0.91 11.12 28.59
CA LYS A 280 0.27 10.28 28.85
C LYS A 280 0.98 9.87 27.55
N LYS A 281 0.24 9.50 26.50
CA LYS A 281 0.81 9.17 25.20
C LYS A 281 1.45 10.38 24.53
N ILE A 282 0.79 11.56 24.58
CA ILE A 282 1.34 12.82 24.06
C ILE A 282 2.63 13.20 24.79
N LEU A 283 2.63 13.12 26.13
CA LEU A 283 3.83 13.39 26.94
C LEU A 283 4.95 12.39 26.66
N ALA A 284 4.64 11.12 26.39
CA ALA A 284 5.64 10.12 26.02
C ALA A 284 6.26 10.36 24.63
N MET A 285 5.55 11.07 23.74
CA MET A 285 6.10 11.49 22.45
C MET A 285 7.01 12.72 22.57
N ASP A 286 6.88 13.49 23.65
CA ASP A 286 7.79 14.57 23.96
C ASP A 286 9.15 13.98 24.36
N LYS A 287 10.13 14.08 23.44
CA LYS A 287 11.53 13.69 23.72
C LYS A 287 12.22 14.65 24.69
N THR A 288 11.54 15.71 25.12
CA THR A 288 12.05 16.62 26.13
C THR A 288 12.19 15.86 27.44
N SER A 289 13.43 15.58 27.83
CA SER A 289 13.70 14.93 29.10
C SER A 289 13.17 15.80 30.25
N LYS A 290 12.80 15.18 31.37
CA LYS A 290 12.38 15.91 32.58
C LYS A 290 13.38 17.02 32.96
N ALA A 291 14.68 16.76 32.78
CA ALA A 291 15.75 17.73 32.98
C ALA A 291 15.69 18.94 32.02
N GLN A 292 15.28 18.74 30.76
CA GLN A 292 15.10 19.82 29.79
C GLN A 292 13.84 20.66 30.08
N VAL A 293 12.77 20.03 30.57
CA VAL A 293 11.57 20.75 31.04
C VAL A 293 11.91 21.60 32.26
N GLU A 294 12.60 21.04 33.26
CA GLU A 294 13.03 21.74 34.46
C GLU A 294 13.99 22.89 34.14
N ALA A 295 14.97 22.67 33.24
CA ALA A 295 15.90 23.70 32.80
C ALA A 295 15.19 24.86 32.06
N ARG A 296 14.13 24.57 31.31
CA ARG A 296 13.32 25.59 30.62
C ARG A 296 12.45 26.37 31.61
N ALA A 297 11.88 25.70 32.61
CA ALA A 297 11.11 26.33 33.67
C ALA A 297 11.97 27.28 34.53
N GLU A 298 13.19 26.88 34.88
CA GLU A 298 14.09 27.75 35.66
C GLU A 298 14.56 28.95 34.83
N ARG A 299 14.80 28.76 33.52
CA ARG A 299 15.11 29.86 32.61
C ARG A 299 13.94 30.86 32.50
N LEU A 300 12.71 30.36 32.42
CA LEU A 300 11.51 31.21 32.41
C LEU A 300 11.33 31.96 33.73
N ARG A 301 11.59 31.31 34.87
CA ARG A 301 11.58 31.95 36.19
C ARG A 301 12.65 33.03 36.32
N GLY A 302 13.84 32.81 35.76
CA GLY A 302 14.90 33.83 35.68
C GLY A 302 14.43 35.05 34.91
N LEU A 303 13.92 34.84 33.68
CA LEU A 303 13.39 35.93 32.84
C LEU A 303 12.24 36.69 33.51
N LEU A 304 11.35 35.99 34.24
CA LEU A 304 10.27 36.62 35.00
C LEU A 304 10.77 37.42 36.20
N ARG A 305 11.85 36.98 36.86
CA ARG A 305 12.50 37.76 37.94
C ARG A 305 13.21 38.99 37.37
N ASP A 306 13.91 38.84 36.25
CA ASP A 306 14.62 39.94 35.59
C ASP A 306 13.63 41.02 35.11
N LEU A 307 12.50 40.60 34.52
CA LEU A 307 11.38 41.49 34.20
C LEU A 307 10.80 42.15 35.46
N ALA A 308 10.57 41.39 36.53
CA ALA A 308 10.04 41.95 37.78
C ALA A 308 11.01 42.96 38.44
N THR A 309 12.33 42.80 38.28
CA THR A 309 13.32 43.77 38.73
C THR A 309 13.46 44.99 37.81
N GLU A 310 13.19 44.86 36.52
CA GLU A 310 13.10 46.01 35.60
C GLU A 310 11.81 46.83 35.81
N PHE A 311 10.76 46.23 36.36
CA PHE A 311 9.50 46.89 36.70
C PHE A 311 9.39 47.34 38.16
N ASP A 312 10.52 47.49 38.88
CA ASP A 312 10.52 48.13 40.20
C ASP A 312 10.25 49.64 40.00
N PHE A 313 8.95 50.01 40.02
CA PHE A 313 8.49 51.39 40.00
C PHE A 313 8.90 52.08 41.30
N SER A 314 10.12 52.62 41.35
CA SER A 314 10.51 53.63 42.34
C SER A 314 9.71 54.92 42.16
#